data_AF-A0A7K2JK36-F1
#
_entry.id   AF-A0A7K2JK36-F1
#
_cell.length_a   1.000
_cell.length_b   1.000
_cell.length_c   1.000
_cell.angle_alpha   90.00
_cell.angle_beta   90.00
_cell.angle_gamma   90.00
#
_symmetry.space_group_name_H-M   'P 1'
#
loop_
_entity.id
_entity.type
_entity.pdbx_description
1 polymer ?
#
loop_
_entity_poly.entity_id
_entity_poly.type
_entity_poly.pdbx_seq_one_letter_code
_entity_poly.pdbx_strand_id
1 'polypeptide(L)'
;MASECAHGVNVSSGIGHAQRKSREGRFVLEPDPKVVRELLTRYASLRIAQAERERPAAARELADVSYTLCVMTATTSIHDAVAKADALLLAKARTPDTVRTADPDGESGLSLAV
;
A
#
# COMPACT_ATOMS: atom_id res chain seq x y z
N MET A 1 0.95 70.63 -17.50
CA MET A 1 2.12 69.72 -17.62
C MET A 1 2.46 69.30 -16.20
N ALA A 2 1.82 68.24 -15.70
CA ALA A 2 1.99 67.72 -14.34
C ALA A 2 2.46 66.27 -14.46
N SER A 3 3.62 66.04 -13.86
CA SER A 3 4.41 64.81 -13.82
C SER A 3 3.91 63.90 -12.69
N GLU A 4 3.95 62.58 -12.96
CA GLU A 4 4.09 61.41 -12.08
C GLU A 4 3.15 61.30 -10.84
N CYS A 5 2.61 60.14 -10.47
CA CYS A 5 3.30 58.93 -10.06
C CYS A 5 2.35 57.72 -10.15
N ALA A 6 2.85 56.61 -10.66
CA ALA A 6 2.25 55.30 -10.52
C ALA A 6 2.36 54.81 -9.07
N HIS A 7 1.26 54.32 -8.49
CA HIS A 7 1.30 53.38 -7.37
C HIS A 7 0.12 52.42 -7.51
N GLY A 8 0.40 51.24 -8.09
CA GLY A 8 -0.50 50.10 -8.01
C GLY A 8 -0.54 49.58 -6.59
N VAL A 9 -1.71 49.62 -5.96
CA VAL A 9 -1.93 48.96 -4.67
C VAL A 9 -2.36 47.52 -4.96
N ASN A 10 -1.44 46.61 -4.68
CA ASN A 10 -1.59 45.16 -4.70
C ASN A 10 -2.68 44.73 -3.69
N VAL A 11 -3.70 44.04 -4.20
CA VAL A 11 -4.74 43.37 -3.40
C VAL A 11 -4.13 42.19 -2.65
N SER A 12 -4.27 42.24 -1.33
CA SER A 12 -3.96 41.16 -0.40
C SER A 12 -4.49 39.80 -0.88
N SER A 13 -3.61 38.81 -0.96
CA SER A 13 -4.00 37.41 -0.78
C SER A 13 -2.94 36.77 0.12
N GLY A 14 -3.29 36.63 1.39
CA GLY A 14 -2.43 36.03 2.39
C GLY A 14 -2.11 34.59 2.00
N ILE A 15 -0.84 34.31 1.72
CA ILE A 15 -0.31 32.95 1.61
C ILE A 15 -0.21 32.40 3.04
N GLY A 16 -1.38 32.04 3.58
CA GLY A 16 -1.54 31.29 4.81
C GLY A 16 -1.45 29.80 4.56
N HIS A 17 -0.42 29.32 3.86
CA HIS A 17 -0.14 27.87 3.81
C HIS A 17 0.75 27.44 4.97
N ALA A 18 0.37 27.82 6.20
CA ALA A 18 0.79 27.07 7.37
C ALA A 18 -0.20 25.90 7.58
N GLN A 19 -0.39 25.08 6.54
CA GLN A 19 -0.97 23.76 6.73
C GLN A 19 0.14 22.88 7.34
N ARG A 20 0.46 23.16 8.60
CA ARG A 20 1.12 22.23 9.50
C ARG A 20 0.11 21.11 9.75
N LYS A 21 -0.15 20.26 8.75
CA LYS A 21 -0.84 18.99 8.96
C LYS A 21 0.01 18.26 9.97
N SER A 22 -0.49 18.20 11.20
CA SER A 22 0.11 17.45 12.30
C SER A 22 0.42 16.06 11.78
N ARG A 23 1.69 15.83 11.42
CA ARG A 23 2.21 14.48 11.23
C ARG A 23 2.48 13.96 12.63
N GLU A 24 1.41 13.72 13.38
CA GLU A 24 1.46 12.83 14.53
C GLU A 24 1.58 11.42 13.93
N GLY A 25 2.75 11.15 13.37
CA GLY A 25 3.05 9.93 12.64
C GLY A 25 3.16 8.81 13.65
N ARG A 26 2.07 8.06 13.83
CA ARG A 26 2.18 6.72 14.43
C ARG A 26 2.98 5.88 13.45
N PHE A 27 4.29 5.75 13.68
CA PHE A 27 5.12 4.82 12.91
C PHE A 27 4.68 3.41 13.26
N VAL A 28 3.85 2.81 12.42
CA VAL A 28 3.42 1.42 12.57
C VAL A 28 4.23 0.59 11.59
N LEU A 29 4.87 -0.46 12.08
CA LEU A 29 5.49 -1.46 11.21
C LEU A 29 4.34 -2.23 10.54
N GLU A 30 4.06 -1.90 9.28
CA GLU A 30 3.12 -2.65 8.47
C GLU A 30 3.86 -3.69 7.63
N PRO A 31 3.36 -4.93 7.52
CA PRO A 31 3.97 -5.93 6.68
C PRO A 31 3.84 -5.53 5.19
N ASP A 32 4.91 -5.74 4.42
CA ASP A 32 4.94 -5.47 2.99
C ASP A 32 3.92 -6.36 2.25
N PRO A 33 3.03 -5.80 1.41
CA PRO A 33 1.97 -6.56 0.78
C PRO A 33 2.46 -7.60 -0.23
N LYS A 34 3.67 -7.46 -0.81
CA LYS A 34 4.23 -8.50 -1.67
C LYS A 34 4.68 -9.70 -0.84
N VAL A 35 5.41 -9.46 0.26
CA VAL A 35 5.84 -10.52 1.19
C VAL A 35 4.63 -11.27 1.76
N VAL A 36 3.55 -10.56 2.12
CA VAL A 36 2.32 -11.18 2.62
C VAL A 36 1.69 -12.10 1.56
N ARG A 37 1.62 -11.67 0.29
CA ARG A 37 1.10 -12.52 -0.80
C ARG A 37 1.95 -13.77 -1.00
N GLU A 38 3.27 -13.64 -1.01
CA GLU A 38 4.18 -14.79 -1.17
C GLU A 38 3.99 -15.82 -0.05
N LEU A 39 3.86 -15.36 1.20
CA LEU A 39 3.58 -16.22 2.34
C LEU A 39 2.23 -16.95 2.23
N LEU A 40 1.17 -16.25 1.81
CA LEU A 40 -0.14 -16.88 1.60
C LEU A 40 -0.10 -17.93 0.49
N THR A 41 0.57 -17.66 -0.62
CA THR A 41 0.76 -18.63 -1.69
C THR A 41 1.52 -19.86 -1.19
N ARG A 42 2.65 -19.67 -0.48
CA ARG A 42 3.43 -20.78 0.08
C ARG A 42 2.63 -21.59 1.09
N TYR A 43 1.86 -20.93 1.97
CA TYR A 43 0.97 -21.59 2.91
C TYR A 43 -0.05 -22.48 2.20
N ALA A 44 -0.71 -21.97 1.16
CA ALA A 44 -1.69 -22.73 0.39
C ALA A 44 -1.06 -23.96 -0.30
N SER A 45 0.10 -23.78 -0.95
CA SER A 45 0.81 -24.89 -1.58
C SER A 45 1.21 -25.98 -0.58
N LEU A 46 1.69 -25.61 0.60
CA LEU A 46 2.05 -26.56 1.66
C LEU A 46 0.83 -27.27 2.24
N ARG A 47 -0.29 -26.57 2.41
CA ARG A 47 -1.57 -27.16 2.84
C ARG A 47 -2.07 -28.22 1.86
N ILE A 48 -1.98 -27.95 0.56
CA ILE A 48 -2.34 -28.91 -0.50
C ILE A 48 -1.41 -30.12 -0.44
N ALA A 49 -0.09 -29.92 -0.40
CA ALA A 49 0.88 -31.01 -0.34
C ALA A 49 0.70 -31.90 0.91
N GLN A 50 0.41 -31.30 2.07
CA GLN A 50 0.08 -32.03 3.30
C GLN A 50 -1.17 -32.90 3.13
N ALA A 51 -2.21 -32.37 2.51
CA ALA A 51 -3.47 -33.09 2.28
C ALA A 51 -3.31 -34.23 1.26
N GLU A 52 -2.48 -34.04 0.24
CA GLU A 52 -2.19 -35.07 -0.76
C GLU A 52 -1.36 -36.22 -0.18
N ARG A 53 -0.31 -35.88 0.58
CA ARG A 53 0.54 -36.88 1.22
C ARG A 53 1.23 -36.27 2.43
N GLU A 54 0.90 -36.79 3.60
CA GLU A 54 1.56 -36.36 4.83
C GLU A 54 3.07 -36.64 4.75
N ARG A 55 3.87 -35.57 4.79
CA ARG A 55 5.33 -35.63 4.81
C ARG A 55 5.84 -34.79 5.96
N PRO A 56 6.75 -35.32 6.80
CA PRO A 56 7.24 -34.61 7.98
C PRO A 56 7.97 -33.31 7.62
N ALA A 57 8.66 -33.26 6.49
CA ALA A 57 9.32 -32.03 6.02
C ALA A 57 8.31 -30.92 5.65
N ALA A 58 7.24 -31.27 4.91
CA ALA A 58 6.19 -30.33 4.54
C ALA A 58 5.37 -29.88 5.76
N ALA A 59 5.14 -30.76 6.73
CA ALA A 59 4.48 -30.42 7.98
C ALA A 59 5.28 -29.39 8.81
N ARG A 60 6.61 -29.55 8.88
CA ARG A 60 7.49 -28.57 9.53
C ARG A 60 7.47 -27.23 8.82
N GLU A 61 7.63 -27.23 7.50
CA GLU A 61 7.59 -26.00 6.71
C GLU A 61 6.24 -25.28 6.81
N LEU A 62 5.14 -26.03 6.85
CA LEU A 62 3.81 -25.48 7.06
C LEU A 62 3.68 -24.82 8.44
N ALA A 63 4.27 -25.40 9.48
CA ALA A 63 4.29 -24.83 10.82
C ALA A 63 5.09 -23.52 10.86
N ASP A 64 6.25 -23.46 10.20
CA ASP A 64 7.10 -22.27 10.12
C ASP A 64 6.39 -21.11 9.40
N VAL A 65 5.76 -21.40 8.25
CA VAL A 65 4.98 -20.42 7.50
C VAL A 65 3.78 -19.93 8.31
N SER A 66 3.09 -20.85 9.01
CA SER A 66 1.95 -20.49 9.86
C SER A 66 2.37 -19.58 11.01
N TYR A 67 3.49 -19.90 11.67
CA TYR A 67 4.05 -19.08 12.74
C TYR A 67 4.44 -17.68 12.23
N THR A 68 5.09 -17.61 11.07
CA THR A 68 5.48 -16.33 10.45
C THR A 68 4.26 -15.47 10.15
N LEU A 69 3.18 -16.06 9.60
CA LEU A 69 1.92 -15.35 9.37
C LEU A 69 1.32 -14.81 10.66
N CYS A 70 1.25 -15.62 11.72
CA CYS A 70 0.76 -15.19 13.03
C CYS A 70 1.56 -14.01 13.59
N VAL A 71 2.90 -14.08 13.55
CA VAL A 71 3.76 -12.99 14.03
C VAL A 71 3.60 -11.72 13.20
N MET A 72 3.65 -11.83 11.87
CA MET A 72 3.54 -10.67 10.97
C MET A 72 2.19 -9.97 11.06
N THR A 73 1.13 -10.72 11.37
CA THR A 73 -0.21 -10.18 11.51
C THR A 73 -0.58 -9.89 12.96
N ALA A 74 0.31 -10.15 13.93
CA ALA A 74 0.06 -10.03 15.37
C ALA A 74 -1.24 -10.77 15.79
N THR A 75 -1.37 -12.03 15.39
CA THR A 75 -2.46 -12.93 15.77
C THR A 75 -1.90 -14.19 16.43
N THR A 76 -2.77 -14.95 17.09
CA THR A 76 -2.41 -16.21 17.80
C THR A 76 -2.92 -17.46 17.09
N SER A 77 -3.72 -17.31 16.04
CA SER A 77 -4.33 -18.40 15.27
C SER A 77 -4.05 -18.20 13.79
N ILE A 78 -3.75 -19.30 13.09
CA ILE A 78 -3.50 -19.27 11.64
C ILE A 78 -4.72 -18.79 10.85
N HIS A 79 -5.93 -19.12 11.30
CA HIS A 79 -7.15 -18.67 10.63
C HIS A 79 -7.31 -17.15 10.73
N ASP A 80 -7.04 -16.59 11.90
CA ASP A 80 -7.08 -15.13 12.12
C ASP A 80 -5.95 -14.44 11.36
N ALA A 81 -4.78 -15.07 11.30
CA ALA A 81 -3.64 -14.55 10.54
C ALA A 81 -3.97 -14.42 9.06
N VAL A 82 -4.54 -15.47 8.44
CA VAL A 82 -4.94 -15.45 7.03
C VAL A 82 -6.02 -14.39 6.79
N ALA A 83 -7.08 -14.35 7.62
CA ALA A 83 -8.14 -13.36 7.48
C ALA A 83 -7.62 -11.92 7.58
N LYS A 84 -6.73 -11.65 8.53
CA LYS A 84 -6.12 -10.31 8.70
C LYS A 84 -5.16 -9.95 7.57
N ALA A 85 -4.41 -10.93 7.05
CA ALA A 85 -3.56 -10.76 5.89
C ALA A 85 -4.37 -10.40 4.64
N ASP A 86 -5.46 -11.12 4.35
CA ASP A 86 -6.35 -10.81 3.23
C ASP A 86 -6.99 -9.43 3.37
N ALA A 87 -7.48 -9.07 4.56
CA ALA A 87 -8.02 -7.75 4.83
C ALA A 87 -6.98 -6.64 4.58
N LEU A 88 -5.71 -6.87 4.98
CA LEU A 88 -4.61 -5.96 4.72
C LEU A 88 -4.36 -5.80 3.21
N LEU A 89 -4.33 -6.89 2.46
CA LEU A 89 -4.12 -6.86 1.02
C LEU A 89 -5.27 -6.14 0.28
N LEU A 90 -6.52 -6.37 0.69
CA LEU A 90 -7.69 -5.67 0.15
C LEU A 90 -7.65 -4.17 0.45
N ALA A 91 -7.26 -3.78 1.67
CA ALA A 91 -7.11 -2.38 2.03
C ALA A 91 -6.03 -1.69 1.18
N LYS A 92 -4.89 -2.35 0.97
CA LYS A 92 -3.79 -1.84 0.14
C LYS A 92 -4.12 -1.79 -1.35
N ALA A 93 -4.96 -2.70 -1.86
CA ALA A 93 -5.43 -2.67 -3.24
C ALA A 93 -6.40 -1.50 -3.50
N ARG A 94 -7.15 -1.06 -2.48
CA ARG A 94 -8.10 0.07 -2.59
C ARG A 94 -7.42 1.42 -2.50
N THR A 95 -6.25 1.51 -1.89
CA THR A 95 -5.39 2.69 -1.95
C THR A 95 -4.47 2.53 -3.17
N PRO A 96 -4.84 3.05 -4.36
CA PRO A 96 -3.87 3.10 -5.45
C PRO A 96 -2.64 3.82 -4.91
N ASP A 97 -1.48 3.23 -5.17
CA ASP A 97 -0.18 3.85 -4.96
C ASP A 97 -0.18 5.19 -5.73
N THR A 98 -0.59 6.27 -5.06
CA THR A 98 -0.76 7.61 -5.64
C THR A 98 0.57 8.31 -5.81
N VAL A 99 1.67 7.55 -5.87
CA VAL A 99 2.99 8.04 -6.26
C VAL A 99 3.60 7.11 -7.31
N ARG A 100 2.78 6.69 -8.28
CA ARG A 100 3.27 6.73 -9.66
C ARG A 100 2.97 8.14 -10.14
N THR A 101 3.98 8.99 -10.23
CA THR A 101 3.93 10.26 -10.94
C THR A 101 3.25 10.05 -12.28
N ALA A 102 1.96 10.38 -12.35
CA ALA A 102 1.31 10.72 -13.59
C ALA A 102 1.99 12.02 -14.01
N ASP A 103 2.98 11.89 -14.89
CA ASP A 103 3.35 12.96 -15.77
C ASP A 103 2.12 13.25 -16.66
N PRO A 104 1.52 14.44 -16.59
CA PRO A 104 0.43 14.81 -17.48
C PRO A 104 1.00 15.58 -18.68
N ASP A 105 2.03 15.09 -19.37
CA ASP A 105 2.44 15.71 -20.62
C ASP A 105 3.04 14.67 -21.59
N GLY A 106 2.23 14.25 -22.57
CA GLY A 106 2.69 13.34 -23.61
C GLY A 106 1.56 12.73 -24.42
N GLU A 107 0.99 13.52 -25.33
CA GLU A 107 0.46 13.09 -26.64
C GLU A 107 -0.57 11.94 -26.69
N SER A 108 -1.85 12.26 -26.49
CA SER A 108 -2.94 11.54 -27.17
C SER A 108 -2.93 11.90 -28.66
N GLY A 109 -2.15 11.16 -29.43
CA GLY A 109 -2.33 11.03 -30.86
C GLY A 109 -2.42 9.56 -31.18
N LEU A 110 -3.56 9.10 -31.73
CA LEU A 110 -3.72 8.04 -32.72
C LEU A 110 -5.20 7.66 -32.78
N SER A 111 -5.91 8.42 -33.62
CA SER A 111 -7.25 8.11 -34.12
C SER A 111 -7.15 6.90 -35.06
N LEU A 112 -7.85 5.80 -34.74
CA LEU A 112 -8.01 4.68 -35.67
C LEU A 112 -9.45 4.70 -36.20
N ALA A 113 -9.59 5.13 -37.45
CA ALA A 113 -10.81 4.96 -38.23
C ALA A 113 -10.95 3.48 -38.63
N VAL A 114 -12.14 2.92 -38.45
CA VAL A 114 -12.60 1.70 -39.11
C VAL A 114 -14.01 1.94 -39.65
#